data_AF-A0A7S3CQV1-F1
#
_entry.id   AF-A0A7S3CQV1-F1
#
_cell.length_a   1.000
_cell.length_b   1.000
_cell.length_c   1.000
_cell.angle_alpha   90.00
_cell.angle_beta   90.00
_cell.angle_gamma   90.00
#
_symmetry.space_group_name_H-M   'P 1'
#
loop_
_entity.id
_entity.type
_entity.pdbx_description
1 polymer ?
#
loop_
_entity_poly.entity_id
_entity_poly.type
_entity_poly.pdbx_seq_one_letter_code
_entity_poly.pdbx_strand_id
1 'polypeptide(L)'
;MIFSVNDFTAKLTFAERKIIDNFFESLDLSNQDDPVVSLVAFGDLMSMIDTNNRYVYKGSVTTPPCDRFVYWNLMSTIYPISQKHLDLYKAQITRGENGNLPSYGNWRVTNPIDQHNVMRVADQKFGNDMMESNAANYQININIYNQQRSSSSCY
;
A
#
# COMPACT_ATOMS: atom_id res chain seq x y z
N MET A 1 3.33 3.99 -2.25
CA MET A 1 3.28 2.78 -3.09
C MET A 1 4.34 1.82 -2.57
N ILE A 2 4.04 0.53 -2.43
CA ILE A 2 4.98 -0.48 -1.87
C ILE A 2 5.89 -1.09 -2.95
N PHE A 3 5.80 -0.62 -4.19
CA PHE A 3 6.60 -1.06 -5.32
C PHE A 3 7.35 0.13 -5.92
N SER A 4 8.60 -0.08 -6.36
CA SER A 4 9.40 0.91 -7.08
C SER A 4 10.33 0.22 -8.08
N VAL A 5 10.58 0.87 -9.22
CA VAL A 5 11.55 0.37 -10.21
C VAL A 5 12.97 0.62 -9.72
N ASN A 6 13.22 1.79 -9.11
CA ASN A 6 14.56 2.27 -8.78
C ASN A 6 14.82 2.33 -7.26
N ASP A 7 13.80 2.68 -6.47
CA ASP A 7 13.94 3.02 -5.05
C ASP A 7 13.34 1.93 -4.15
N PHE A 8 13.66 0.67 -4.41
CA PHE A 8 13.21 -0.45 -3.58
C PHE A 8 14.21 -0.76 -2.46
N THR A 9 13.69 -1.18 -1.30
CA THR A 9 14.49 -1.51 -0.10
C THR A 9 14.58 -3.00 0.15
N ALA A 10 13.69 -3.80 -0.46
CA ALA A 10 13.68 -5.24 -0.34
C ALA A 10 14.93 -5.89 -0.97
N LYS A 11 15.58 -6.79 -0.23
CA LYS A 11 16.69 -7.62 -0.72
C LYS A 11 16.15 -8.99 -1.11
N LEU A 12 15.78 -9.14 -2.38
CA LEU A 12 15.15 -10.35 -2.89
C LEU A 12 16.11 -11.24 -3.68
N THR A 13 15.92 -12.55 -3.58
CA THR A 13 16.47 -13.55 -4.50
C THR A 13 15.81 -13.45 -5.87
N PHE A 14 16.35 -14.17 -6.87
CA PHE A 14 15.72 -14.29 -8.18
C PHE A 14 14.33 -14.94 -8.11
N ALA A 15 14.18 -15.98 -7.28
CA ALA A 15 12.91 -16.68 -7.11
C ALA A 15 11.83 -15.77 -6.50
N GLU A 16 12.18 -14.97 -5.49
CA GLU A 16 11.23 -14.02 -4.87
C GLU A 16 10.84 -12.88 -5.81
N ARG A 17 11.77 -12.38 -6.63
CA ARG A 17 11.42 -11.42 -7.69
C ARG A 17 10.42 -12.00 -8.68
N LYS A 18 10.59 -13.28 -9.04
CA LYS A 18 9.65 -13.98 -9.93
C LYS A 18 8.24 -14.07 -9.35
N ILE A 19 8.07 -14.13 -8.02
CA ILE A 19 6.74 -14.07 -7.39
C ILE A 19 6.06 -12.73 -7.70
N ILE A 20 6.79 -11.63 -7.62
CA ILE A 20 6.26 -10.30 -7.95
C ILE A 20 5.90 -10.21 -9.43
N ASP A 21 6.77 -10.70 -10.31
CA ASP A 21 6.50 -10.71 -11.75
C ASP A 21 5.26 -11.55 -12.07
N ASN A 22 5.16 -12.76 -11.54
CA ASN A 22 3.99 -13.63 -11.72
C ASN A 22 2.69 -12.94 -11.23
N PHE A 23 2.76 -12.19 -10.12
CA PHE A 23 1.61 -11.41 -9.64
C PHE A 23 1.17 -10.38 -10.68
N PHE A 24 2.08 -9.54 -11.18
CA PHE A 24 1.74 -8.51 -12.17
C PHE A 24 1.33 -9.09 -13.53
N GLU A 25 1.91 -10.23 -13.93
CA GLU A 25 1.49 -10.96 -15.12
C GLU A 25 0.06 -11.51 -14.98
N SER A 26 -0.30 -12.00 -13.79
CA SER A 26 -1.65 -12.53 -13.52
C SER A 26 -2.76 -11.48 -13.54
N LEU A 27 -2.43 -10.19 -13.50
CA LEU A 27 -3.39 -9.09 -13.62
C LEU A 27 -3.80 -8.80 -15.06
N ASP A 28 -3.05 -9.29 -16.06
CA ASP A 28 -3.25 -9.02 -17.49
C ASP A 28 -3.45 -7.52 -17.80
N LEU A 29 -2.55 -6.67 -17.28
CA LEU A 29 -2.62 -5.22 -17.51
C LEU A 29 -2.38 -4.82 -18.98
N SER A 30 -2.02 -5.77 -19.85
CA SER A 30 -1.98 -5.59 -21.31
C SER A 30 -3.36 -5.42 -21.93
N ASN A 31 -4.40 -6.01 -21.35
CA ASN A 31 -5.75 -5.93 -21.86
C ASN A 31 -6.42 -4.63 -21.36
N GLN A 32 -6.80 -3.76 -22.29
CA GLN A 32 -7.42 -2.45 -22.02
C GLN A 32 -8.94 -2.46 -22.14
N ASP A 33 -9.56 -3.64 -22.21
CA ASP A 33 -11.01 -3.83 -22.31
C ASP A 33 -11.57 -4.48 -21.04
N ASP A 34 -11.19 -3.93 -19.88
CA ASP A 34 -11.60 -4.37 -18.54
C ASP A 34 -11.35 -5.87 -18.30
N PRO A 35 -10.07 -6.27 -18.10
CA PRO A 35 -9.68 -7.67 -18.07
C PRO A 35 -10.38 -8.45 -16.94
N VAL A 36 -10.92 -9.62 -17.31
CA VAL A 36 -11.42 -10.61 -16.37
C VAL A 36 -10.42 -11.77 -16.33
N VAL A 37 -9.72 -11.90 -15.21
CA VAL A 37 -8.74 -12.96 -14.98
C VAL A 37 -9.30 -14.01 -14.03
N SER A 38 -9.03 -15.29 -14.32
CA SER A 38 -9.54 -16.42 -13.53
C SER A 38 -8.80 -16.63 -12.21
N LEU A 39 -7.53 -16.22 -12.15
CA LEU A 39 -6.67 -16.37 -10.97
C LEU A 39 -5.66 -15.23 -10.91
N VAL A 40 -5.49 -14.67 -9.71
CA VAL A 40 -4.45 -13.71 -9.39
C VAL A 40 -3.49 -14.35 -8.40
N ALA A 41 -2.18 -14.27 -8.63
CA ALA A 41 -1.14 -14.82 -7.74
C ALA A 41 -0.94 -13.98 -6.46
N PHE A 42 -2.04 -13.49 -5.89
CA PHE A 42 -2.03 -12.62 -4.72
C PHE A 42 -1.58 -13.36 -3.46
N GLY A 43 -1.96 -14.62 -3.30
CA GLY A 43 -1.55 -15.44 -2.14
C GLY A 43 -0.04 -15.61 -2.05
N ASP A 44 0.61 -15.91 -3.18
CA ASP A 44 2.07 -16.08 -3.24
C ASP A 44 2.78 -14.76 -2.89
N LEU A 45 2.31 -13.64 -3.45
CA LEU A 45 2.82 -12.31 -3.11
C LEU A 45 2.69 -12.04 -1.60
N MET A 46 1.48 -12.22 -1.04
CA MET A 46 1.21 -11.96 0.37
C MET A 46 2.01 -12.85 1.32
N SER A 47 2.37 -14.07 0.89
CA SER A 47 3.20 -14.99 1.67
C SER A 47 4.69 -14.58 1.73
N MET A 48 5.15 -13.82 0.73
CA MET A 48 6.54 -13.39 0.60
C MET A 48 6.80 -12.00 1.20
N ILE A 49 5.81 -11.11 1.16
CA ILE A 49 6.00 -9.74 1.67
C ILE A 49 6.12 -9.69 3.19
N ASP A 50 6.91 -8.73 3.68
CA ASP A 50 7.17 -8.46 5.08
C ASP A 50 6.02 -7.65 5.65
N THR A 51 5.12 -8.37 6.32
CA THR A 51 4.03 -7.77 7.09
C THR A 51 4.40 -7.49 8.54
N ASN A 52 5.57 -7.94 9.00
CA ASN A 52 6.02 -7.80 10.38
C ASN A 52 6.61 -6.41 10.66
N ASN A 53 7.19 -5.77 9.66
CA ASN A 53 7.69 -4.39 9.74
C ASN A 53 6.74 -3.42 9.03
N ARG A 54 6.02 -2.62 9.82
CA ARG A 54 4.98 -1.72 9.32
C ARG A 54 4.67 -0.58 10.28
N TYR A 55 4.07 0.47 9.73
CA TYR A 55 3.42 1.52 10.49
C TYR A 55 1.93 1.20 10.59
N VAL A 56 1.36 1.39 11.77
CA VAL A 56 -0.08 1.28 12.00
C VAL A 56 -0.61 2.60 12.51
N TYR A 57 -1.74 3.03 11.96
CA TYR A 57 -2.41 4.24 12.41
C TYR A 57 -3.91 4.18 12.11
N LYS A 58 -4.68 4.97 12.84
CA LYS A 58 -6.10 5.15 12.59
C LYS A 58 -6.29 6.33 11.66
N GLY A 59 -7.08 6.21 10.60
CA GLY A 59 -7.33 7.28 9.64
C GLY A 59 -8.70 7.16 8.98
N SER A 60 -8.79 7.64 7.73
CA SER A 60 -9.98 7.53 6.89
C SER A 60 -9.72 6.64 5.66
N VAL A 61 -10.77 6.22 4.96
CA VAL A 61 -10.63 5.81 3.56
C VAL A 61 -10.11 6.99 2.73
N THR A 62 -9.37 6.69 1.66
CA THR A 62 -8.74 7.70 0.78
C THR A 62 -9.63 8.15 -0.37
N THR A 63 -10.85 7.62 -0.46
CA THR A 63 -11.86 7.97 -1.45
C THR A 63 -13.12 8.52 -0.75
N PRO A 64 -13.86 9.44 -1.37
CA PRO A 64 -15.17 9.85 -0.88
C PRO A 64 -16.07 8.64 -0.57
N PRO A 65 -16.82 8.64 0.55
CA PRO A 65 -17.10 9.76 1.45
C PRO A 65 -16.10 9.99 2.58
N CYS A 66 -14.89 9.39 2.52
CA CYS A 66 -13.83 9.66 3.51
C CYS A 66 -14.18 9.16 4.92
N ASP A 67 -14.97 8.08 5.01
CA ASP A 67 -15.34 7.41 6.25
C ASP A 67 -14.10 7.21 7.15
N ARG A 68 -14.19 7.73 8.38
CA ARG A 68 -13.14 7.69 9.39
C ARG A 68 -13.08 6.32 10.08
N PHE A 69 -12.11 6.15 10.97
CA PHE A 69 -11.93 4.95 11.80
C PHE A 69 -11.42 3.71 11.05
N VAL A 70 -10.73 3.92 9.93
CA VAL A 70 -9.98 2.86 9.24
C VAL A 70 -8.67 2.61 9.97
N TYR A 71 -8.36 1.35 10.26
CA TYR A 71 -7.05 0.95 10.78
C TYR A 71 -6.12 0.59 9.63
N TRP A 72 -5.15 1.46 9.38
CA TRP A 72 -4.19 1.30 8.30
C TRP A 72 -2.98 0.49 8.74
N ASN A 73 -2.51 -0.38 7.86
CA ASN A 73 -1.22 -1.06 7.95
C ASN A 73 -0.37 -0.65 6.74
N LEU A 74 0.69 0.11 6.98
CA LEU A 74 1.62 0.57 5.95
C LEU A 74 2.93 -0.19 6.10
N MET A 75 3.16 -1.14 5.19
CA MET A 75 4.44 -1.88 5.14
C MET A 75 5.59 -0.90 4.93
N SER A 76 6.70 -1.11 5.65
CA SER A 76 7.89 -0.25 5.55
C SER A 76 8.84 -0.64 4.42
N THR A 77 8.66 -1.84 3.86
CA THR A 77 9.52 -2.40 2.82
C THR A 77 8.98 -2.05 1.44
N ILE A 78 9.86 -1.54 0.56
CA ILE A 78 9.54 -1.23 -0.84
C ILE A 78 10.10 -2.36 -1.70
N TYR A 79 9.24 -2.97 -2.50
CA TYR A 79 9.53 -4.10 -3.37
C TYR A 79 9.87 -3.66 -4.79
N PRO A 80 10.74 -4.38 -5.51
CA PRO A 80 11.03 -4.06 -6.90
C PRO A 80 9.82 -4.37 -7.79
N ILE A 81 9.59 -3.54 -8.80
CA ILE A 81 8.69 -3.84 -9.93
C ILE A 81 9.46 -3.63 -11.24
N SER A 82 9.21 -4.47 -12.25
CA SER A 82 9.83 -4.28 -13.57
C SER A 82 9.28 -3.03 -14.26
N GLN A 83 10.11 -2.37 -15.07
CA GLN A 83 9.67 -1.22 -15.88
C GLN A 83 8.49 -1.59 -16.79
N LYS A 84 8.51 -2.79 -17.38
CA LYS A 84 7.41 -3.36 -18.17
C LYS A 84 6.08 -3.31 -17.42
N HIS A 85 6.03 -3.78 -16.17
CA HIS A 85 4.78 -3.80 -15.40
C HIS A 85 4.32 -2.39 -14.99
N LEU A 86 5.26 -1.48 -14.70
CA LEU A 86 4.92 -0.07 -14.47
C LEU A 86 4.33 0.58 -15.71
N ASP A 87 4.86 0.31 -16.90
CA ASP A 87 4.37 0.88 -18.16
C ASP A 87 2.97 0.36 -18.51
N LEU A 88 2.72 -0.94 -18.31
CA LEU A 88 1.38 -1.52 -18.47
C LEU A 88 0.37 -0.88 -17.51
N TYR A 89 0.75 -0.68 -16.24
CA TYR A 89 -0.09 0.04 -15.28
C TYR A 89 -0.38 1.48 -15.72
N LYS A 90 0.63 2.22 -16.20
CA LYS A 90 0.44 3.59 -16.71
C LYS A 90 -0.49 3.63 -17.93
N ALA A 91 -0.45 2.63 -18.81
CA ALA A 91 -1.37 2.52 -19.92
C ALA A 91 -2.83 2.25 -19.48
N GLN A 92 -3.03 1.60 -18.33
CA GLN A 92 -4.36 1.51 -17.73
C GLN A 92 -4.80 2.86 -17.14
N ILE A 93 -3.90 3.60 -16.51
CA ILE A 93 -4.18 4.94 -15.97
C ILE A 93 -4.63 5.91 -17.07
N THR A 94 -4.07 5.84 -18.28
CA THR A 94 -4.49 6.71 -19.39
C THR A 94 -5.94 6.51 -19.83
N ARG A 95 -6.63 5.45 -19.38
CA ARG A 95 -8.04 5.21 -19.71
C ARG A 95 -9.00 5.95 -18.79
N GLY A 96 -8.59 6.30 -17.57
CA GLY A 96 -9.48 6.91 -16.59
C GLY A 96 -9.63 8.42 -16.77
N GLU A 97 -10.76 8.94 -16.28
CA GLU A 97 -11.15 10.36 -16.35
C GLU A 97 -10.97 10.98 -17.74
N ASN A 98 -11.46 10.28 -18.78
CA ASN A 98 -11.36 10.71 -20.18
C ASN A 98 -9.92 11.01 -20.64
N GLY A 99 -8.94 10.28 -20.10
CA GLY A 99 -7.52 10.43 -20.44
C GLY A 99 -6.76 11.47 -19.63
N ASN A 100 -7.37 12.10 -18.63
CA ASN A 100 -6.74 13.16 -17.85
C ASN A 100 -5.97 12.65 -16.62
N LEU A 101 -6.26 11.43 -16.15
CA LEU A 101 -5.59 10.84 -14.99
C LEU A 101 -4.05 10.89 -15.02
N PRO A 102 -3.33 10.78 -16.16
CA PRO A 102 -1.88 10.90 -16.17
C PRO A 102 -1.34 12.25 -15.61
N SER A 103 -2.16 13.31 -15.63
CA SER A 103 -1.76 14.65 -15.20
C SER A 103 -1.74 14.85 -13.68
N TYR A 104 -2.55 14.11 -12.94
CA TYR A 104 -2.70 14.26 -11.47
C TYR A 104 -2.74 12.92 -10.71
N GLY A 105 -2.87 11.81 -11.42
CA GLY A 105 -2.85 10.47 -10.87
C GLY A 105 -4.15 10.01 -10.25
N ASN A 106 -4.12 8.77 -9.74
CA ASN A 106 -5.21 8.14 -9.00
C ASN A 106 -4.92 8.06 -7.49
N TRP A 107 -4.33 9.11 -6.92
CA TRP A 107 -3.98 9.18 -5.50
C TRP A 107 -4.56 10.44 -4.84
N ARG A 108 -4.86 10.34 -3.54
CA ARG A 108 -5.20 11.49 -2.71
C ARG A 108 -3.92 12.25 -2.33
N VAL A 109 -4.00 13.58 -2.26
CA VAL A 109 -2.91 14.39 -1.70
C VAL A 109 -2.66 14.06 -0.23
N THR A 110 -1.45 14.33 0.26
CA THR A 110 -1.12 14.15 1.68
C THR A 110 -1.96 15.10 2.53
N ASN A 111 -2.48 14.60 3.64
CA ASN A 111 -3.15 15.42 4.63
C ASN A 111 -2.19 15.70 5.79
N PRO A 112 -2.37 16.84 6.49
CA PRO A 112 -1.59 17.12 7.69
C PRO A 112 -1.68 15.96 8.68
N ILE A 113 -0.57 15.71 9.38
CA ILE A 113 -0.56 14.73 10.46
C ILE A 113 -1.38 15.31 11.62
N ASP A 114 -2.51 14.70 11.91
CA ASP A 114 -3.28 14.99 13.12
C ASP A 114 -2.88 14.00 14.24
N GLN A 115 -3.73 13.87 15.26
CA GLN A 115 -3.63 12.92 16.38
C GLN A 115 -3.82 11.44 15.98
N HIS A 116 -3.46 11.03 14.75
CA HIS A 116 -3.57 9.66 14.24
C HIS A 116 -2.71 8.63 15.00
N ASN A 117 -1.85 9.05 15.94
CA ASN A 117 -1.04 8.21 16.83
C ASN A 117 -0.35 7.07 16.07
N VAL A 118 0.50 7.44 15.11
CA VAL A 118 1.23 6.46 14.29
C VAL A 118 2.13 5.62 15.19
N MET A 119 2.01 4.31 15.08
CA MET A 119 2.82 3.34 15.82
C MET A 119 3.64 2.52 14.83
N ARG A 120 4.91 2.27 15.17
CA ARG A 120 5.75 1.36 14.40
C ARG A 120 5.67 -0.03 15.02
N VAL A 121 5.28 -1.00 14.22
CA VAL A 121 5.39 -2.43 14.53
C VAL A 121 6.63 -2.95 13.84
N ALA A 122 7.55 -3.51 14.61
CA ALA A 122 8.76 -4.15 14.10
C ALA A 122 9.01 -5.43 14.88
N ASP A 123 9.29 -6.52 14.16
CA ASP A 123 9.74 -7.76 14.78
C ASP A 123 11.21 -7.62 15.18
N GLN A 124 11.54 -7.92 16.43
CA GLN A 124 12.91 -7.88 16.96
C GLN A 124 13.85 -8.88 16.25
N LYS A 125 13.31 -9.81 15.44
CA LYS A 125 14.09 -10.81 14.70
C LYS A 125 14.90 -10.27 13.51
N PHE A 126 14.62 -9.06 13.02
CA PHE A 126 15.44 -8.39 12.00
C PHE A 126 16.09 -7.12 12.55
N GLY A 127 16.99 -7.32 13.51
CA GLY A 127 18.05 -6.37 13.83
C GLY A 127 17.70 -5.29 14.85
N ASN A 128 18.55 -5.20 15.87
CA ASN A 128 18.58 -4.14 16.89
C ASN A 128 18.94 -2.74 16.35
N ASP A 129 18.90 -2.52 15.03
CA ASP A 129 19.37 -1.29 14.37
C ASP A 129 18.38 -0.11 14.46
N MET A 130 17.23 -0.27 15.15
CA MET A 130 16.25 0.81 15.34
C MET A 130 15.83 1.04 16.80
N MET A 131 16.63 0.59 17.77
CA MET A 131 16.41 0.85 19.19
C MET A 131 16.70 2.31 19.63
N GLU A 132 17.03 3.22 18.71
CA GLU A 132 17.19 4.66 19.00
C GLU A 132 15.95 5.52 18.69
N SER A 133 14.74 4.93 18.69
CA SER A 133 13.52 5.73 18.74
C SER A 133 12.85 5.56 20.10
N ASN A 134 12.68 6.66 20.83
CA ASN A 134 12.04 6.78 22.14
C ASN A 134 10.53 6.43 22.13
N ALA A 135 10.10 5.44 21.36
CA ALA A 135 8.72 4.98 21.33
C ALA A 135 8.41 4.20 22.61
N ALA A 136 7.94 4.90 23.63
CA ALA A 136 7.45 4.33 24.87
C ALA A 136 6.42 3.22 24.59
N ASN A 137 6.55 2.10 25.32
CA ASN A 137 5.61 0.99 25.27
C ASN A 137 4.21 1.47 25.68
N TYR A 138 3.28 1.60 24.71
CA TYR A 138 1.88 1.90 25.01
C TYR A 138 1.03 0.62 24.95
N GLN A 139 0.35 0.32 26.07
CA GLN A 139 -0.73 -0.67 26.14
C GLN A 139 -1.95 -0.12 25.39
N ILE A 140 -2.38 -0.78 24.31
CA ILE A 140 -3.47 -0.30 23.45
C ILE A 140 -4.80 -0.88 23.92
N ASN A 141 -5.72 -0.02 24.36
CA ASN A 141 -7.14 -0.35 24.51
C ASN A 141 -7.90 0.08 23.25
N ILE A 142 -8.43 -0.88 22.49
CA ILE A 142 -9.24 -0.62 21.28
C ILE A 142 -10.73 -0.63 21.67
N ASN A 143 -11.38 0.53 21.63
CA ASN A 143 -12.82 0.66 21.87
C ASN A 143 -13.54 0.93 20.52
N ILE A 144 -14.48 0.06 20.13
CA ILE A 144 -14.97 -0.08 18.73
C ILE A 144 -16.33 0.61 18.49
N TYR A 145 -16.91 1.29 19.47
CA TYR A 145 -18.25 1.86 19.35
C TYR A 145 -18.22 3.38 19.19
N ASN A 146 -18.44 3.87 17.96
CA ASN A 146 -19.27 5.05 17.62
C ASN A 146 -19.10 5.42 16.14
N GLN A 147 -20.17 5.32 15.34
CA GLN A 147 -20.22 5.80 13.95
C GLN A 147 -21.23 6.96 13.83
N GLN A 148 -20.76 8.13 13.40
CA GLN A 148 -21.59 9.13 12.73
C GLN A 148 -20.94 9.44 11.38
N ARG A 149 -21.69 9.19 10.31
CA ARG A 149 -21.31 9.49 8.92
C ARG A 149 -21.58 10.96 8.61
N SER A 150 -20.60 11.67 8.06
CA SER A 150 -20.83 12.93 7.36
C SER A 150 -20.18 12.86 5.97
N SER A 151 -20.93 13.28 4.96
CA SER A 151 -20.53 13.25 3.55
C SER A 151 -20.11 14.64 3.10
N SER A 152 -18.82 14.81 2.82
CA SER A 152 -18.28 15.82 1.92
C SER A 152 -16.83 15.44 1.61
N SER A 153 -16.32 15.96 0.51
CA SER A 153 -14.96 15.69 0.01
C SER A 153 -13.90 15.65 1.12
N CYS A 154 -12.89 14.81 0.86
CA CYS A 154 -11.71 14.52 1.65
C CYS A 154 -10.79 15.75 1.85
N TYR A 155 -11.31 16.87 2.37
CA TYR A 155 -10.58 18.11 2.67
C TYR A 155 -10.55 18.37 4.18
#